data_AF-A0A2V7TCZ3-F1
#
_entry.id   AF-A0A2V7TCZ3-F1
#
_cell.length_a   1.000
_cell.length_b   1.000
_cell.length_c   1.000
_cell.angle_alpha   90.00
_cell.angle_beta   90.00
_cell.angle_gamma   90.00
#
_symmetry.space_group_name_H-M   'P 1'
#
loop_
_entity.id
_entity.type
_entity.pdbx_description
1 polymer ?
#
loop_
_entity_poly.entity_id
_entity_poly.type
_entity_poly.pdbx_seq_one_letter_code
_entity_poly.pdbx_strand_id
1 'polypeptide(L)'
;MLPIIALLVALHVPAPRPPHGGDKVKVVTSLTTYAAIAREIVGDRGTVNSIATGDENPHYVQPKPSFIPMLGQADVFVTTGLDLELWVPALLDKANNPKVTEGGPGYVAAYAGIDLLDVPTTFSRSQGDIHVYGNPHIWTSPINAVQIARNILTGLKRVAPENGDYFAGREKDFEERVYRALFGDDLVKLLGGPTLADLDRQGKLLDFLKTKQYQGAPLLNHLGGWLKDGLTFRGKAVACYHKEWDYFSREYGLPCIDYIEPKPGIPPTPGHVLEVINEMREQHIQ
;
A
#
# COMPACT_ATOMS: atom_id res chain seq x y z
N MET A 1 1.30 -75.67 21.22
CA MET A 1 1.45 -75.28 19.79
C MET A 1 1.38 -73.76 19.72
N LEU A 2 2.31 -73.14 18.99
CA LEU A 2 2.66 -71.71 19.07
C LEU A 2 1.49 -70.74 18.78
N PRO A 3 1.44 -69.56 19.43
CA PRO A 3 0.51 -68.49 19.06
C PRO A 3 1.02 -67.73 17.83
N ILE A 4 0.11 -67.49 16.88
CA ILE A 4 0.35 -66.70 15.67
C ILE A 4 0.31 -65.22 16.05
N ILE A 5 1.45 -64.52 15.93
CA ILE A 5 1.53 -63.06 16.04
C ILE A 5 1.29 -62.48 14.65
N ALA A 6 0.18 -61.75 14.48
CA ALA A 6 -0.12 -61.00 13.28
C ALA A 6 0.79 -59.77 13.17
N LEU A 7 1.63 -59.74 12.14
CA LEU A 7 2.52 -58.62 11.83
C LEU A 7 1.73 -57.55 11.06
N LEU A 8 1.34 -56.47 11.73
CA LEU A 8 0.79 -55.26 11.12
C LEU A 8 1.91 -54.50 10.39
N VAL A 9 1.92 -54.56 9.07
CA VAL A 9 2.76 -53.71 8.22
C VAL A 9 2.13 -52.31 8.18
N ALA A 10 2.68 -51.39 8.98
CA ALA A 10 2.31 -49.98 8.92
C ALA A 10 2.87 -49.36 7.64
N LEU A 11 2.00 -49.10 6.66
CA LEU A 11 2.28 -48.25 5.50
C LEU A 11 2.63 -46.84 6.01
N HIS A 12 3.93 -46.53 6.06
CA HIS A 12 4.42 -45.18 6.29
C HIS A 12 4.05 -44.32 5.08
N VAL A 13 3.00 -43.50 5.23
CA VAL A 13 2.78 -42.36 4.34
C VAL A 13 3.92 -41.38 4.63
N PRO A 14 4.81 -41.07 3.68
CA PRO A 14 5.87 -40.11 3.92
C PRO A 14 5.25 -38.74 4.17
N ALA A 15 5.57 -38.14 5.32
CA ALA A 15 5.24 -36.75 5.59
C ALA A 15 5.84 -35.85 4.48
N PRO A 16 5.15 -34.77 4.06
CA PRO A 16 5.70 -33.85 3.07
C PRO A 16 7.04 -33.33 3.59
N ARG A 17 8.12 -33.60 2.84
CA ARG A 17 9.42 -32.99 3.12
C ARG A 17 9.28 -31.47 3.03
N PRO A 18 9.82 -30.69 3.98
CA PRO A 18 9.92 -29.25 3.80
C PRO A 18 10.73 -29.01 2.51
N PRO A 19 10.30 -28.09 1.64
CA PRO A 19 11.04 -27.79 0.42
C PRO A 19 12.46 -27.40 0.80
N HIS A 20 13.44 -27.98 0.10
CA HIS A 20 14.85 -27.62 0.25
C HIS A 20 14.99 -26.11 0.05
N GLY A 21 15.62 -25.43 1.02
CA GLY A 21 15.75 -23.98 1.05
C GLY A 21 16.54 -23.47 -0.15
N GLY A 22 15.82 -22.98 -1.16
CA GLY A 22 16.38 -22.08 -2.16
C GLY A 22 16.78 -20.75 -1.50
N ASP A 23 17.66 -20.01 -2.16
CA ASP A 23 18.04 -18.67 -1.70
C ASP A 23 16.79 -17.80 -1.54
N LYS A 24 16.67 -17.14 -0.40
CA LYS A 24 15.54 -16.24 -0.10
C LYS A 24 15.56 -15.05 -1.06
N VAL A 25 14.41 -14.71 -1.62
CA VAL A 25 14.26 -13.53 -2.48
C VAL A 25 14.59 -12.26 -1.69
N LYS A 26 15.51 -11.44 -2.21
CA LYS A 26 15.91 -10.18 -1.58
C LYS A 26 15.07 -9.04 -2.12
N VAL A 27 14.12 -8.56 -1.32
CA VAL A 27 13.30 -7.38 -1.63
C VAL A 27 13.90 -6.15 -0.97
N VAL A 28 14.07 -5.10 -1.74
CA VAL A 28 14.38 -3.75 -1.26
C VAL A 28 13.21 -2.85 -1.62
N THR A 29 12.85 -1.93 -0.74
CA THR A 29 11.78 -0.96 -1.01
C THR A 29 12.27 0.46 -0.77
N SER A 30 11.68 1.44 -1.45
CA SER A 30 11.96 2.85 -1.17
C SER A 30 11.44 3.24 0.22
N LEU A 31 10.18 2.87 0.52
CA LEU A 31 9.46 3.22 1.74
C LEU A 31 9.17 2.02 2.63
N THR A 32 9.01 2.28 3.93
CA THR A 32 8.72 1.27 4.96
C THR A 32 7.34 0.64 4.79
N THR A 33 6.36 1.38 4.27
CA THR A 33 5.01 0.86 3.98
C THR A 33 5.06 -0.25 2.93
N TYR A 34 5.83 -0.06 1.86
CA TYR A 34 6.05 -1.12 0.86
C TYR A 34 6.82 -2.29 1.45
N ALA A 35 7.77 -2.04 2.36
CA ALA A 35 8.45 -3.12 3.08
C ALA A 35 7.46 -3.94 3.92
N ALA A 36 6.51 -3.29 4.60
CA ALA A 36 5.48 -3.97 5.38
C ALA A 36 4.60 -4.86 4.49
N ILE A 37 4.07 -4.32 3.39
CA ILE A 37 3.27 -5.10 2.44
C ILE A 37 4.09 -6.25 1.82
N ALA A 38 5.33 -5.99 1.41
CA ALA A 38 6.19 -7.03 0.86
C ALA A 38 6.45 -8.16 1.86
N ARG A 39 6.63 -7.87 3.16
CA ARG A 39 6.81 -8.89 4.20
C ARG A 39 5.60 -9.80 4.36
N GLU A 40 4.39 -9.25 4.26
CA GLU A 40 3.15 -10.04 4.29
C GLU A 40 3.15 -11.10 3.18
N ILE A 41 3.63 -10.72 1.98
CA ILE A 41 3.64 -11.57 0.79
C ILE A 41 4.80 -12.57 0.79
N VAL A 42 6.04 -12.11 1.04
CA VAL A 42 7.23 -12.99 0.91
C VAL A 42 7.37 -13.99 2.06
N GLY A 43 6.84 -13.67 3.25
CA GLY A 43 6.94 -14.53 4.43
C GLY A 43 8.36 -15.04 4.70
N ASP A 44 8.49 -16.35 4.92
CA ASP A 44 9.77 -17.00 5.20
C ASP A 44 10.68 -17.20 3.97
N ARG A 45 10.13 -17.05 2.75
CA ARG A 45 10.83 -17.25 1.47
C ARG A 45 11.54 -16.01 0.94
N GLY A 46 11.52 -14.90 1.69
CA GLY A 46 12.20 -13.67 1.32
C GLY A 46 12.79 -12.92 2.50
N THR A 47 13.57 -11.89 2.19
CA THR A 47 14.04 -10.88 3.14
C THR A 47 13.67 -9.50 2.60
N VAL A 48 13.27 -8.58 3.47
CA VAL A 48 12.78 -7.26 3.06
C VAL A 48 13.47 -6.13 3.83
N ASN A 49 14.13 -5.23 3.11
CA ASN A 49 14.74 -4.02 3.63
C ASN A 49 14.12 -2.78 3.00
N SER A 50 14.03 -1.69 3.76
CA SER A 50 13.61 -0.37 3.28
C SER A 50 14.81 0.56 3.21
N ILE A 51 14.87 1.41 2.19
CA ILE A 51 15.87 2.46 2.06
C ILE A 51 15.55 3.60 3.03
N ALA A 52 14.35 4.16 2.95
CA ALA A 52 13.85 5.14 3.91
C ALA A 52 13.51 4.47 5.25
N THR A 53 13.68 5.23 6.32
CA THR A 53 13.18 4.92 7.66
C THR A 53 11.79 5.54 7.88
N GLY A 54 11.11 5.16 8.96
CA GLY A 54 9.69 5.52 9.18
C GLY A 54 9.44 7.00 9.50
N ASP A 55 10.50 7.73 9.86
CA ASP A 55 10.51 9.14 10.24
C ASP A 55 11.16 10.06 9.19
N GLU A 56 11.62 9.50 8.07
CA GLU A 56 12.22 10.27 6.97
C GLU A 56 11.15 10.81 6.02
N ASN A 57 11.40 12.01 5.47
CA ASN A 57 10.59 12.56 4.40
C ASN A 57 10.83 11.75 3.11
N PRO A 58 9.80 11.18 2.46
CA PRO A 58 9.97 10.36 1.26
C PRO A 58 10.56 11.13 0.06
N HIS A 59 10.32 12.44 -0.01
CA HIS A 59 10.91 13.34 -1.01
C HIS A 59 12.43 13.51 -0.82
N TYR A 60 12.91 13.37 0.42
CA TYR A 60 14.30 13.65 0.81
C TYR A 60 14.85 12.58 1.75
N VAL A 61 15.38 11.49 1.19
CA VAL A 61 16.12 10.49 1.97
C VAL A 61 17.61 10.82 2.00
N GLN A 62 18.20 10.82 3.20
CA GLN A 62 19.63 11.10 3.37
C GLN A 62 20.47 9.99 2.74
N PRO A 63 21.42 10.30 1.84
CA PRO A 63 22.19 9.29 1.13
C PRO A 63 23.11 8.52 2.08
N LYS A 64 23.08 7.18 2.00
CA LYS A 64 23.96 6.29 2.77
C LYS A 64 24.75 5.38 1.82
N PRO A 65 26.07 5.20 2.01
CA PRO A 65 26.87 4.29 1.18
C PRO A 65 26.33 2.85 1.16
N SER A 66 25.66 2.41 2.23
CA SER A 66 25.07 1.08 2.35
C SER A 66 23.88 0.82 1.38
N PHE A 67 23.26 1.86 0.82
CA PHE A 67 22.15 1.70 -0.12
C PHE A 67 22.58 1.11 -1.46
N ILE A 68 23.80 1.43 -1.92
CA ILE A 68 24.36 0.91 -3.18
C ILE A 68 24.50 -0.62 -3.15
N PRO A 69 25.20 -1.25 -2.18
CA PRO A 69 25.29 -2.70 -2.13
C PRO A 69 23.94 -3.36 -1.79
N MET A 70 23.04 -2.68 -1.08
CA MET A 70 21.68 -3.18 -0.81
C MET A 70 20.90 -3.35 -2.12
N LEU A 71 20.85 -2.33 -2.97
CA LEU A 71 20.20 -2.38 -4.29
C LEU A 71 20.98 -3.27 -5.27
N GLY A 72 22.31 -3.27 -5.19
CA GLY A 72 23.19 -4.10 -6.03
C GLY A 72 22.95 -5.60 -5.86
N GLN A 73 22.48 -6.02 -4.69
CA GLN A 73 22.16 -7.43 -4.38
C GLN A 73 20.67 -7.75 -4.42
N ALA A 74 19.81 -6.76 -4.67
CA ALA A 74 18.37 -6.93 -4.67
C ALA A 74 17.90 -7.78 -5.86
N ASP A 75 16.86 -8.57 -5.62
CA ASP A 75 16.14 -9.31 -6.65
C ASP A 75 14.87 -8.56 -7.06
N VAL A 76 14.24 -7.87 -6.11
CA VAL A 76 13.09 -6.99 -6.34
C VAL A 76 13.34 -5.63 -5.70
N PHE A 77 13.00 -4.56 -6.42
CA PHE A 77 12.94 -3.22 -5.88
C PHE A 77 11.53 -2.63 -6.07
N VAL A 78 10.93 -2.18 -4.97
CA VAL A 78 9.60 -1.56 -4.96
C VAL A 78 9.75 -0.07 -4.67
N THR A 79 9.27 0.78 -5.57
CA THR A 79 9.30 2.24 -5.41
C THR A 79 7.94 2.85 -5.72
N THR A 80 7.65 4.03 -5.18
CA THR A 80 6.41 4.75 -5.52
C THR A 80 6.44 5.10 -6.98
N GLY A 81 7.41 5.90 -7.41
CA GLY A 81 7.41 6.58 -8.72
C GLY A 81 6.74 7.96 -8.61
N LEU A 82 6.17 8.47 -9.72
CA LEU A 82 5.41 9.73 -9.75
C LEU A 82 6.20 10.97 -9.24
N ASP A 83 7.51 10.99 -9.47
CA ASP A 83 8.43 12.03 -8.99
C ASP A 83 8.49 12.18 -7.46
N LEU A 84 8.09 11.17 -6.69
CA LEU A 84 8.28 11.18 -5.23
C LEU A 84 9.75 10.99 -4.86
N GLU A 85 10.30 9.82 -5.21
CA GLU A 85 11.65 9.46 -4.81
C GLU A 85 12.70 9.87 -5.87
N LEU A 86 12.85 11.18 -6.11
CA LEU A 86 13.80 11.72 -7.12
C LEU A 86 15.27 11.31 -6.87
N TRP A 87 15.58 10.82 -5.68
CA TRP A 87 16.88 10.28 -5.29
C TRP A 87 17.12 8.83 -5.77
N VAL A 88 16.08 8.08 -6.12
CA VAL A 88 16.16 6.66 -6.52
C VAL A 88 16.97 6.44 -7.81
N PRO A 89 16.78 7.20 -8.91
CA PRO A 89 17.51 6.94 -10.16
C PRO A 89 19.02 6.96 -9.97
N ALA A 90 19.55 7.95 -9.25
CA ALA A 90 20.99 8.06 -8.99
C ALA A 90 21.54 6.89 -8.14
N LEU A 91 20.72 6.32 -7.24
CA LEU A 91 21.11 5.14 -6.48
C LEU A 91 21.09 3.87 -7.34
N LEU A 92 20.08 3.71 -8.20
CA LEU A 92 19.99 2.57 -9.13
C LEU A 92 21.14 2.56 -10.12
N ASP A 93 21.50 3.72 -10.68
CA ASP A 93 22.64 3.88 -11.59
C ASP A 93 23.95 3.44 -10.92
N LYS A 94 24.17 3.86 -9.67
CA LYS A 94 25.37 3.48 -8.90
C LYS A 94 25.36 2.02 -8.47
N ALA A 95 24.19 1.45 -8.16
CA ALA A 95 24.04 0.05 -7.82
C ALA A 95 24.29 -0.88 -9.00
N ASN A 96 24.08 -0.39 -10.24
CA ASN A 96 24.35 -1.08 -11.50
C ASN A 96 23.77 -2.51 -11.53
N ASN A 97 22.53 -2.66 -11.07
CA ASN A 97 21.81 -3.93 -11.03
C ASN A 97 20.62 -3.89 -12.01
N PRO A 98 20.75 -4.47 -13.23
CA PRO A 98 19.71 -4.40 -14.25
C PRO A 98 18.42 -5.14 -13.88
N LYS A 99 18.43 -5.99 -12.84
CA LYS A 99 17.21 -6.63 -12.34
C LYS A 99 16.23 -5.62 -11.77
N VAL A 100 16.75 -4.57 -11.14
CA VAL A 100 15.97 -3.63 -10.32
C VAL A 100 16.02 -2.19 -10.84
N THR A 101 16.56 -1.97 -12.03
CA THR A 101 16.39 -0.71 -12.78
C THR A 101 15.02 -0.70 -13.48
N GLU A 102 14.51 0.48 -13.82
CA GLU A 102 13.25 0.61 -14.56
C GLU A 102 13.23 -0.28 -15.82
N GLY A 103 12.12 -1.00 -16.03
CA GLY A 103 11.98 -2.01 -17.08
C GLY A 103 12.57 -3.40 -16.74
N GLY A 104 13.37 -3.52 -15.68
CA GLY A 104 13.91 -4.78 -15.18
C GLY A 104 12.84 -5.73 -14.61
N PRO A 105 13.10 -7.05 -14.58
CA PRO A 105 12.14 -8.05 -14.10
C PRO A 105 11.77 -7.88 -12.62
N GLY A 106 12.67 -7.31 -11.81
CA GLY A 106 12.50 -7.04 -10.39
C GLY A 106 12.07 -5.62 -10.05
N TYR A 107 11.93 -4.72 -11.02
CA TYR A 107 11.44 -3.37 -10.77
C TYR A 107 9.92 -3.36 -10.63
N VAL A 108 9.42 -2.79 -9.54
CA VAL A 108 7.99 -2.68 -9.21
C VAL A 108 7.66 -1.21 -8.95
N ALA A 109 6.86 -0.62 -9.84
CA ALA A 109 6.21 0.67 -9.62
C ALA A 109 4.93 0.47 -8.82
N ALA A 110 4.88 1.00 -7.60
CA ALA A 110 3.76 0.81 -6.69
C ALA A 110 2.48 1.48 -7.22
N TYR A 111 2.60 2.59 -7.96
CA TYR A 111 1.46 3.32 -8.52
C TYR A 111 0.68 2.58 -9.62
N ALA A 112 1.24 1.52 -10.21
CA ALA A 112 0.67 0.91 -11.39
C ALA A 112 -0.77 0.43 -11.14
N GLY A 113 -1.73 0.93 -11.93
CA GLY A 113 -3.15 0.60 -11.81
C GLY A 113 -3.92 1.33 -10.70
N ILE A 114 -3.33 2.36 -10.06
CA ILE A 114 -4.02 3.22 -9.10
C ILE A 114 -4.61 4.44 -9.80
N ASP A 115 -5.85 4.79 -9.44
CA ASP A 115 -6.50 6.04 -9.86
C ASP A 115 -5.87 7.22 -9.12
N LEU A 116 -4.98 7.94 -9.81
CA LEU A 116 -4.19 9.03 -9.25
C LEU A 116 -5.03 10.28 -9.00
N LEU A 117 -4.81 10.91 -7.85
CA LEU A 117 -5.41 12.20 -7.49
C LEU A 117 -4.53 13.37 -7.94
N ASP A 118 -5.12 14.56 -8.00
CA ASP A 118 -4.45 15.85 -8.22
C ASP A 118 -3.51 15.91 -9.43
N VAL A 119 -3.85 15.22 -10.53
CA VAL A 119 -3.10 15.28 -11.79
C VAL A 119 -3.15 16.73 -12.32
N PRO A 120 -2.02 17.46 -12.37
CA PRO A 120 -2.03 18.87 -12.72
C PRO A 120 -2.44 19.10 -14.18
N THR A 121 -3.30 20.09 -14.43
CA THR A 121 -3.65 20.53 -15.79
C THR A 121 -2.72 21.62 -16.33
N THR A 122 -1.86 22.18 -15.47
CA THR A 122 -0.88 23.23 -15.82
C THR A 122 0.44 22.98 -15.12
N PHE A 123 1.56 23.22 -15.82
CA PHE A 123 2.91 22.98 -15.33
C PHE A 123 3.60 24.32 -15.07
N SER A 124 3.55 24.83 -13.84
CA SER A 124 4.27 26.04 -13.45
C SER A 124 5.20 25.77 -12.28
N ARG A 125 6.52 25.93 -12.48
CA ARG A 125 7.57 25.75 -11.45
C ARG A 125 7.40 26.63 -10.20
N SER A 126 6.53 27.64 -10.24
CA SER A 126 6.20 28.46 -9.06
C SER A 126 5.39 27.71 -7.98
N GLN A 127 4.98 26.46 -8.23
CA GLN A 127 4.09 25.67 -7.36
C GLN A 127 4.81 24.74 -6.35
N GLY A 128 6.15 24.80 -6.22
CA GLY A 128 6.92 23.95 -5.29
C GLY A 128 7.37 22.64 -5.93
N ASP A 129 7.59 21.59 -5.14
CA ASP A 129 7.81 20.24 -5.68
C ASP A 129 6.52 19.77 -6.37
N ILE A 130 6.51 19.76 -7.71
CA ILE A 130 5.33 19.39 -8.50
C ILE A 130 5.44 17.92 -8.86
N HIS A 131 4.44 17.15 -8.45
CA HIS A 131 4.24 15.81 -8.98
C HIS A 131 3.44 15.91 -10.28
N VAL A 132 4.16 16.01 -11.40
CA VAL A 132 3.56 16.23 -12.72
C VAL A 132 2.64 15.08 -13.16
N TYR A 133 2.79 13.92 -12.53
CA TYR A 133 2.00 12.72 -12.77
C TYR A 133 0.80 12.56 -11.83
N GLY A 134 0.59 13.48 -10.89
CA GLY A 134 -0.43 13.41 -9.84
C GLY A 134 0.15 13.13 -8.46
N ASN A 135 -0.70 13.19 -7.43
CA ASN A 135 -0.34 13.03 -6.04
C ASN A 135 0.31 11.66 -5.77
N PRO A 136 1.57 11.59 -5.30
CA PRO A 136 2.29 10.34 -5.16
C PRO A 136 2.01 9.61 -3.84
N HIS A 137 1.27 10.20 -2.90
CA HIS A 137 1.07 9.67 -1.54
C HIS A 137 0.04 8.54 -1.49
N ILE A 138 0.14 7.62 -2.45
CA ILE A 138 -0.83 6.55 -2.75
C ILE A 138 -1.01 5.57 -1.59
N TRP A 139 -0.05 5.46 -0.67
CA TRP A 139 -0.07 4.48 0.42
C TRP A 139 -1.07 4.82 1.53
N THR A 140 -1.63 6.04 1.53
CA THR A 140 -2.57 6.48 2.58
C THR A 140 -4.00 5.95 2.38
N SER A 141 -4.31 5.28 1.26
CA SER A 141 -5.58 4.55 1.07
C SER A 141 -5.41 3.04 1.29
N PRO A 142 -6.27 2.40 2.12
CA PRO A 142 -6.30 0.96 2.27
C PRO A 142 -6.59 0.19 0.97
N ILE A 143 -7.41 0.75 0.08
CA ILE A 143 -7.71 0.13 -1.22
C ILE A 143 -6.46 0.12 -2.11
N ASN A 144 -5.69 1.21 -2.09
CA ASN A 144 -4.42 1.28 -2.80
C ASN A 144 -3.42 0.26 -2.27
N ALA A 145 -3.42 -0.04 -0.96
CA ALA A 145 -2.55 -1.08 -0.39
C ALA A 145 -2.75 -2.46 -1.03
N VAL A 146 -4.00 -2.80 -1.40
CA VAL A 146 -4.29 -4.04 -2.15
C VAL A 146 -3.69 -4.00 -3.55
N GLN A 147 -3.84 -2.89 -4.28
CA GLN A 147 -3.23 -2.76 -5.61
C GLN A 147 -1.69 -2.81 -5.54
N ILE A 148 -1.09 -2.17 -4.54
CA ILE A 148 0.34 -2.24 -4.27
C ILE A 148 0.78 -3.68 -4.00
N ALA A 149 0.02 -4.44 -3.21
CA ALA A 149 0.30 -5.85 -2.94
C ALA A 149 0.29 -6.70 -4.23
N ARG A 150 -0.69 -6.49 -5.11
CA ARG A 150 -0.77 -7.15 -6.43
C ARG A 150 0.42 -6.81 -7.33
N ASN A 151 0.87 -5.54 -7.30
CA ASN A 151 2.05 -5.10 -8.04
C ASN A 151 3.33 -5.77 -7.52
N ILE A 152 3.47 -5.88 -6.19
CA ILE A 152 4.59 -6.60 -5.54
C ILE A 152 4.55 -8.08 -5.91
N LEU A 153 3.39 -8.74 -5.82
CA LEU A 153 3.21 -10.13 -6.23
C LEU A 153 3.65 -10.34 -7.70
N THR A 154 3.28 -9.43 -8.59
CA THR A 154 3.66 -9.49 -10.01
C THR A 154 5.18 -9.40 -10.19
N GLY A 155 5.86 -8.53 -9.44
CA GLY A 155 7.34 -8.49 -9.38
C GLY A 155 7.95 -9.79 -8.87
N LEU A 156 7.43 -10.30 -7.75
CA LEU A 156 7.91 -11.53 -7.14
C LEU A 156 7.76 -12.74 -8.07
N LYS A 157 6.64 -12.87 -8.79
CA LYS A 157 6.42 -13.97 -9.75
C LYS A 157 7.34 -13.90 -10.96
N ARG A 158 7.79 -12.71 -11.37
CA ARG A 158 8.76 -12.54 -12.46
C ARG A 158 10.16 -13.01 -12.05
N VAL A 159 10.52 -12.80 -10.80
CA VAL A 159 11.88 -13.01 -10.27
C VAL A 159 12.07 -14.38 -9.64
N ALA A 160 11.03 -14.92 -9.00
CA ALA A 160 11.05 -16.19 -8.28
C ALA A 160 9.78 -17.00 -8.58
N PRO A 161 9.57 -17.43 -9.85
CA PRO A 161 8.37 -18.13 -10.29
C PRO A 161 8.12 -19.44 -9.54
N GLU A 162 9.16 -20.12 -9.06
CA GLU A 162 9.08 -21.34 -8.25
C GLU A 162 8.38 -21.11 -6.89
N ASN A 163 8.35 -19.86 -6.43
CA ASN A 163 7.64 -19.44 -5.22
C ASN A 163 6.29 -18.79 -5.52
N GLY A 164 5.87 -18.75 -6.79
CA GLY A 164 4.73 -17.96 -7.25
C GLY A 164 3.40 -18.31 -6.58
N ASP A 165 3.09 -19.60 -6.42
CA ASP A 165 1.84 -20.04 -5.77
C ASP A 165 1.82 -19.70 -4.27
N TYR A 166 2.99 -19.80 -3.63
CA TYR A 166 3.14 -19.43 -2.23
C TYR A 166 2.91 -17.93 -2.04
N PHE A 167 3.55 -17.08 -2.86
CA PHE A 167 3.33 -15.63 -2.80
C PHE A 167 1.88 -15.25 -3.13
N ALA A 168 1.26 -15.90 -4.11
CA ALA A 168 -0.13 -15.64 -4.48
C ALA A 168 -1.10 -15.98 -3.34
N GLY A 169 -0.89 -17.09 -2.63
CA GLY A 169 -1.70 -17.44 -1.45
C GLY A 169 -1.58 -16.41 -0.32
N ARG A 170 -0.36 -15.91 -0.09
CA ARG A 170 -0.05 -14.90 0.95
C ARG A 170 -0.62 -13.52 0.61
N GLU A 171 -0.51 -13.11 -0.65
CA GLU A 171 -1.08 -11.86 -1.13
C GLU A 171 -2.62 -11.89 -1.05
N LYS A 172 -3.25 -13.01 -1.44
CA LYS A 172 -4.70 -13.17 -1.31
C LYS A 172 -5.16 -13.09 0.15
N ASP A 173 -4.44 -13.71 1.08
CA ASP A 173 -4.73 -13.59 2.52
C ASP A 173 -4.64 -12.13 3.00
N PHE A 174 -3.60 -11.41 2.58
CA PHE A 174 -3.45 -9.99 2.87
C PHE A 174 -4.62 -9.16 2.31
N GLU A 175 -4.99 -9.38 1.04
CA GLU A 175 -6.14 -8.73 0.39
C GLU A 175 -7.44 -8.97 1.17
N GLU A 176 -7.74 -10.22 1.53
CA GLU A 176 -8.94 -10.56 2.29
C GLU A 176 -8.97 -9.90 3.66
N ARG A 177 -7.84 -9.84 4.37
CA ARG A 177 -7.73 -9.14 5.65
C ARG A 177 -7.95 -7.64 5.53
N VAL A 178 -7.39 -7.00 4.50
CA VAL A 178 -7.62 -5.57 4.24
C VAL A 178 -9.09 -5.30 3.96
N TYR A 179 -9.74 -6.12 3.13
CA TYR A 179 -11.17 -5.94 2.85
C TYR A 179 -12.06 -6.13 4.07
N ARG A 180 -11.77 -7.13 4.92
CA ARG A 180 -12.50 -7.33 6.19
C ARG A 180 -12.27 -6.17 7.16
N ALA A 181 -11.03 -5.68 7.25
CA ALA A 181 -10.70 -4.53 8.08
C ALA A 181 -11.39 -3.25 7.59
N LEU A 182 -11.52 -3.07 6.27
CA LEU A 182 -12.11 -1.87 5.67
C LEU A 182 -13.65 -1.87 5.73
N PHE A 183 -14.28 -2.95 5.24
CA PHE A 183 -15.74 -3.03 5.04
C PHE A 183 -16.49 -3.81 6.13
N GLY A 184 -15.78 -4.59 6.94
CA GLY A 184 -16.35 -5.52 7.91
C GLY A 184 -16.67 -6.91 7.34
N ASP A 185 -16.67 -7.91 8.22
CA ASP A 185 -16.86 -9.31 7.83
C ASP A 185 -18.20 -9.61 7.16
N ASP A 186 -19.27 -8.95 7.59
CA ASP A 186 -20.63 -9.23 7.12
C ASP A 186 -20.78 -8.82 5.65
N LEU A 187 -20.40 -7.58 5.28
CA LEU A 187 -20.44 -7.15 3.90
C LEU A 187 -19.50 -7.96 3.01
N VAL A 188 -18.29 -8.25 3.47
CA VAL A 188 -17.34 -9.06 2.69
C VAL A 188 -17.90 -10.46 2.41
N LYS A 189 -18.61 -11.08 3.36
CA LYS A 189 -19.28 -12.38 3.13
C LYS A 189 -20.47 -12.26 2.17
N LEU A 190 -21.24 -11.18 2.23
CA LEU A 190 -22.44 -10.99 1.43
C LEU A 190 -22.15 -10.62 -0.03
N LEU A 191 -21.16 -9.76 -0.26
CA LEU A 191 -20.92 -9.13 -1.56
C LEU A 191 -19.55 -9.46 -2.16
N GLY A 192 -18.60 -9.92 -1.33
CA GLY A 192 -17.21 -10.09 -1.73
C GLY A 192 -16.40 -8.80 -1.62
N GLY A 193 -15.16 -8.92 -1.15
CA GLY A 193 -14.23 -7.80 -1.01
C GLY A 193 -13.94 -7.04 -2.32
N PRO A 194 -13.65 -7.73 -3.45
CA PRO A 194 -13.39 -7.06 -4.72
C PRO A 194 -14.57 -6.20 -5.21
N THR A 195 -15.81 -6.70 -5.08
CA THR A 195 -17.00 -5.95 -5.48
C THR A 195 -17.21 -4.70 -4.62
N LEU A 196 -16.96 -4.80 -3.31
CA LEU A 196 -17.01 -3.64 -2.40
C LEU A 196 -15.93 -2.60 -2.76
N ALA A 197 -14.70 -3.04 -3.01
CA ALA A 197 -13.60 -2.17 -3.40
C ALA A 197 -13.85 -1.48 -4.75
N ASP A 198 -14.46 -2.17 -5.72
CA ASP A 198 -14.82 -1.56 -7.01
C ASP A 198 -15.94 -0.53 -6.88
N LEU A 199 -16.93 -0.78 -6.01
CA LEU A 199 -17.97 0.21 -5.69
C LEU A 199 -17.37 1.43 -5.00
N ASP A 200 -16.40 1.23 -4.11
CA ASP A 200 -15.74 2.31 -3.38
C ASP A 200 -14.88 3.18 -4.29
N ARG A 201 -14.03 2.56 -5.13
CA ARG A 201 -13.20 3.27 -6.13
C ARG A 201 -14.04 4.15 -7.07
N GLN A 202 -15.26 3.72 -7.38
CA GLN A 202 -16.21 4.48 -8.20
C GLN A 202 -16.96 5.59 -7.45
N GLY A 203 -16.76 5.73 -6.13
CA GLY A 203 -17.50 6.66 -5.27
C GLY A 203 -18.97 6.27 -5.08
N LYS A 204 -19.35 5.02 -5.37
CA LYS A 204 -20.75 4.55 -5.37
C LYS A 204 -21.10 3.72 -4.14
N LEU A 205 -20.11 3.30 -3.33
CA LEU A 205 -20.32 2.35 -2.24
C LEU A 205 -21.40 2.80 -1.26
N LEU A 206 -21.29 3.99 -0.67
CA LEU A 206 -22.23 4.42 0.37
C LEU A 206 -23.65 4.57 -0.16
N ASP A 207 -23.82 5.09 -1.37
CA ASP A 207 -25.14 5.24 -1.98
C ASP A 207 -25.75 3.87 -2.34
N PHE A 208 -24.93 2.93 -2.82
CA PHE A 208 -25.34 1.55 -3.01
C PHE A 208 -25.80 0.92 -1.69
N LEU A 209 -25.01 1.04 -0.62
CA LEU A 209 -25.33 0.46 0.69
C LEU A 209 -26.60 1.08 1.32
N LYS A 210 -26.85 2.38 1.10
CA LYS A 210 -28.07 3.06 1.57
C LYS A 210 -29.32 2.63 0.82
N THR A 211 -29.21 2.42 -0.49
CA THR A 211 -30.38 2.18 -1.37
C THR A 211 -30.74 0.71 -1.52
N LYS A 212 -29.77 -0.19 -1.40
CA LYS A 212 -29.99 -1.64 -1.51
C LYS A 212 -30.30 -2.24 -0.15
N GLN A 213 -31.13 -3.28 -0.16
CA GLN A 213 -31.61 -3.94 1.05
C GLN A 213 -31.22 -5.42 1.08
N TYR A 214 -31.03 -5.94 2.29
CA TYR A 214 -30.86 -7.36 2.59
C TYR A 214 -31.70 -7.68 3.83
N GLN A 215 -32.51 -8.75 3.77
CA GLN A 215 -33.41 -9.15 4.85
C GLN A 215 -34.33 -8.01 5.37
N GLY A 216 -34.78 -7.13 4.47
CA GLY A 216 -35.70 -6.03 4.80
C GLY A 216 -35.04 -4.80 5.45
N ALA A 217 -33.71 -4.76 5.58
CA ALA A 217 -32.97 -3.61 6.07
C ALA A 217 -31.94 -3.11 5.04
N PRO A 218 -31.53 -1.82 5.06
CA PRO A 218 -30.45 -1.33 4.20
C PRO A 218 -29.15 -2.10 4.41
N LEU A 219 -28.42 -2.36 3.31
CA LEU A 219 -27.10 -2.99 3.37
C LEU A 219 -26.10 -2.19 4.22
N LEU A 220 -26.30 -0.88 4.35
CA LEU A 220 -25.52 -0.01 5.23
C LEU A 220 -25.48 -0.52 6.68
N ASN A 221 -26.53 -1.19 7.16
CA ASN A 221 -26.56 -1.73 8.51
C ASN A 221 -25.53 -2.86 8.74
N HIS A 222 -25.03 -3.45 7.66
CA HIS A 222 -24.00 -4.49 7.70
C HIS A 222 -22.58 -3.94 7.53
N LEU A 223 -22.43 -2.63 7.26
CA LEU A 223 -21.10 -2.00 7.19
C LEU A 223 -20.40 -2.11 8.55
N GLY A 224 -19.17 -2.60 8.50
CA GLY A 224 -18.25 -2.76 9.63
C GLY A 224 -16.89 -2.14 9.34
N GLY A 225 -15.91 -2.48 10.18
CA GLY A 225 -14.52 -2.11 9.96
C GLY A 225 -14.26 -0.60 10.00
N TRP A 226 -13.12 -0.22 9.44
CA TRP A 226 -12.62 1.15 9.44
C TRP A 226 -13.57 2.13 8.76
N LEU A 227 -14.25 1.75 7.67
CA LEU A 227 -15.21 2.65 7.04
C LEU A 227 -16.40 2.95 7.94
N LYS A 228 -16.91 1.97 8.70
CA LYS A 228 -17.97 2.21 9.69
C LYS A 228 -17.49 3.18 10.77
N ASP A 229 -16.32 2.95 11.34
CA ASP A 229 -15.75 3.80 12.38
C ASP A 229 -15.54 5.23 11.86
N GLY A 230 -15.04 5.34 10.63
CA GLY A 230 -14.82 6.58 9.90
C GLY A 230 -16.08 7.38 9.58
N LEU A 231 -17.27 6.76 9.52
CA LEU A 231 -18.53 7.47 9.27
C LEU A 231 -18.81 8.57 10.31
N THR A 232 -18.31 8.40 11.54
CA THR A 232 -18.45 9.41 12.63
C THR A 232 -17.73 10.72 12.31
N PHE A 233 -16.71 10.66 11.45
CA PHE A 233 -15.90 11.81 11.07
C PHE A 233 -16.25 12.32 9.68
N ARG A 234 -16.82 11.49 8.81
CA ARG A 234 -17.16 11.85 7.43
C ARG A 234 -17.96 13.16 7.35
N GLY A 235 -17.50 14.06 6.48
CA GLY A 235 -18.05 15.41 6.30
C GLY A 235 -17.44 16.46 7.23
N LYS A 236 -16.62 16.08 8.22
CA LYS A 236 -15.85 17.02 9.03
C LYS A 236 -14.57 17.42 8.30
N ALA A 237 -14.31 18.72 8.31
CA ALA A 237 -13.07 19.31 7.84
C ALA A 237 -11.90 18.99 8.78
N VAL A 238 -10.70 18.86 8.22
CA VAL A 238 -9.43 18.71 8.96
C VAL A 238 -8.40 19.71 8.43
N ALA A 239 -7.45 20.11 9.28
CA ALA A 239 -6.26 20.80 8.83
C ALA A 239 -5.16 19.78 8.54
N CYS A 240 -4.53 19.90 7.38
CA CYS A 240 -3.53 18.94 6.92
C CYS A 240 -2.14 19.60 6.93
N TYR A 241 -1.08 18.83 7.11
CA TYR A 241 0.26 19.40 7.01
C TYR A 241 0.68 19.52 5.55
N HIS A 242 0.69 18.40 4.84
CA HIS A 242 1.04 18.26 3.43
C HIS A 242 -0.13 17.60 2.68
N LYS A 243 -0.13 17.64 1.35
CA LYS A 243 -1.04 16.88 0.46
C LYS A 243 -0.83 15.36 0.48
N GLU A 244 -0.36 14.85 1.61
CA GLU A 244 -0.08 13.43 1.83
C GLU A 244 -1.35 12.62 2.04
N TRP A 245 -2.36 13.25 2.63
CA TRP A 245 -3.54 12.57 3.13
C TRP A 245 -4.70 12.53 2.12
N ASP A 246 -4.54 13.02 0.91
CA ASP A 246 -5.65 13.20 -0.04
C ASP A 246 -6.35 11.88 -0.39
N TYR A 247 -5.60 10.79 -0.54
CA TYR A 247 -6.18 9.46 -0.75
C TYR A 247 -6.98 8.96 0.47
N PHE A 248 -6.48 9.20 1.68
CA PHE A 248 -7.20 8.92 2.93
C PHE A 248 -8.44 9.81 3.07
N SER A 249 -8.31 11.11 2.84
CA SER A 249 -9.38 12.10 2.89
C SER A 249 -10.51 11.76 1.93
N ARG A 250 -10.20 11.28 0.71
CA ARG A 250 -11.21 10.79 -0.23
C ARG A 250 -11.94 9.55 0.31
N GLU A 251 -11.20 8.57 0.81
CA GLU A 251 -11.73 7.31 1.34
C GLU A 251 -12.70 7.54 2.51
N TYR A 252 -12.33 8.41 3.45
CA TYR A 252 -13.12 8.65 4.66
C TYR A 252 -14.05 9.85 4.56
N GLY A 253 -13.95 10.65 3.50
CA GLY A 253 -14.72 11.88 3.30
C GLY A 253 -14.35 12.96 4.31
N LEU A 254 -13.06 13.17 4.52
CA LEU A 254 -12.47 14.12 5.46
C LEU A 254 -11.71 15.21 4.69
N PRO A 255 -12.40 16.23 4.15
CA PRO A 255 -11.74 17.25 3.35
C PRO A 255 -10.69 18.01 4.16
N CYS A 256 -9.48 18.13 3.60
CA CYS A 256 -8.49 19.10 4.07
C CYS A 256 -8.95 20.50 3.68
N ILE A 257 -9.08 21.40 4.65
CA ILE A 257 -9.43 22.82 4.38
C ILE A 257 -8.26 23.60 3.80
N ASP A 258 -7.08 23.40 4.39
CA ASP A 258 -5.83 23.99 3.96
C ASP A 258 -4.66 23.12 4.46
N TYR A 259 -3.47 23.45 3.96
CA TYR A 259 -2.22 22.77 4.24
C TYR A 259 -1.29 23.71 5.00
N ILE A 260 -0.79 23.25 6.16
CA ILE A 260 0.23 23.98 6.93
C ILE A 260 1.46 24.20 6.05
N GLU A 261 1.87 23.22 5.26
CA GLU A 261 2.86 23.38 4.21
C GLU A 261 2.15 23.87 2.93
N PRO A 262 2.30 25.15 2.55
CA PRO A 262 1.51 25.73 1.46
C PRO A 262 1.83 25.10 0.11
N LYS A 263 3.06 24.60 -0.05
CA LYS A 263 3.56 23.93 -1.25
C LYS A 263 4.57 22.87 -0.82
N PRO A 264 4.59 21.70 -1.49
CA PRO A 264 5.61 20.69 -1.26
C PRO A 264 7.04 21.26 -1.25
N GLY A 265 7.78 20.99 -0.19
CA GLY A 265 9.16 21.42 0.03
C GLY A 265 9.32 22.87 0.51
N ILE A 266 8.23 23.63 0.66
CA ILE A 266 8.27 25.05 1.02
C ILE A 266 7.80 25.24 2.47
N PRO A 267 8.70 25.61 3.41
CA PRO A 267 8.31 25.79 4.80
C PRO A 267 7.31 26.95 4.94
N PRO A 268 6.33 26.84 5.86
CA PRO A 268 5.35 27.89 6.05
C PRO A 268 5.94 29.16 6.65
N THR A 269 5.34 30.29 6.30
CA THR A 269 5.59 31.56 6.99
C THR A 269 4.71 31.66 8.24
N PRO A 270 5.10 32.42 9.29
CA PRO A 270 4.24 32.66 10.44
C PRO A 270 2.87 33.27 10.09
N GLY A 271 2.80 34.08 9.02
CA GLY A 271 1.55 34.65 8.51
C GLY A 271 0.62 33.58 7.97
N HIS A 272 1.14 32.69 7.11
CA HIS A 272 0.40 31.54 6.58
C HIS A 272 -0.15 30.64 7.70
N VAL A 273 0.69 30.31 8.70
CA VAL A 273 0.23 29.52 9.85
C VAL A 273 -0.90 30.22 10.61
N LEU A 274 -0.83 31.54 10.77
CA LEU A 274 -1.88 32.30 11.44
C LEU A 274 -3.19 32.30 10.63
N GLU A 275 -3.12 32.35 9.30
CA GLU A 275 -4.28 32.22 8.40
C GLU A 275 -4.96 30.87 8.59
N VAL A 276 -4.21 29.75 8.54
CA VAL A 276 -4.73 28.40 8.79
C VAL A 276 -5.37 28.29 10.19
N ILE A 277 -4.73 28.83 11.23
CA ILE A 277 -5.28 28.83 12.59
C ILE A 277 -6.61 29.60 12.67
N ASN A 278 -6.72 30.73 11.98
CA ASN A 278 -7.94 31.52 11.98
C ASN A 278 -9.06 30.79 11.22
N GLU A 279 -8.75 30.14 10.11
CA GLU A 279 -9.70 29.32 9.37
C GLU A 279 -10.20 28.13 10.19
N MET A 280 -9.29 27.43 10.90
CA MET A 280 -9.66 26.37 11.83
C MET A 280 -10.63 26.86 12.91
N ARG A 281 -10.39 28.05 13.47
CA ARG A 281 -11.28 28.64 14.49
C ARG A 281 -12.64 29.01 13.93
N GLU A 282 -12.69 29.59 12.73
CA GLU A 282 -13.92 29.99 12.05
C GLU A 282 -14.77 28.77 11.67
N GLN A 283 -14.15 27.70 11.19
CA GLN A 283 -14.83 26.47 10.79
C GLN A 283 -15.01 25.47 11.95
N HIS A 284 -14.62 25.84 13.18
CA HIS A 284 -14.70 25.00 14.37
C HIS A 284 -14.01 23.63 14.22
N ILE A 285 -12.86 23.62 13.55
CA ILE A 285 -12.01 22.44 13.39
C ILE A 285 -11.29 22.19 14.72
N GLN A 286 -11.35 20.94 15.18
CA GLN A 286 -10.75 20.49 16.44
C GLN A 286 -9.28 20.14 16.28
#